data_AF-A0A2N1THI5-F1
#
_entry.id   AF-A0A2N1THI5-F1
#
_cell.length_a   1.000
_cell.length_b   1.000
_cell.length_c   1.000
_cell.angle_alpha   90.00
_cell.angle_beta   90.00
_cell.angle_gamma   90.00
#
_symmetry.space_group_name_H-M   'P 1'
#
loop_
_entity.id
_entity.type
_entity.pdbx_description
1 polymer ?
#
loop_
_entity_poly.entity_id
_entity_poly.type
_entity_poly.pdbx_seq_one_letter_code
_entity_poly.pdbx_strand_id
1 'polypeptide(L)'
;MYIEGDGLAWLSRTQLSGDPTPGKPLVLQMAALDPSGNVAYLARPGQYATGPSPGCDPRYWSDGRFSPEVVEAMSEAIGRLRTVSGSEWVHLVGYSGGAAIAALVASRRDDIASLRTVAGNLDTEEVNRHHGVSPLEGSLNPVDEAARLADLPQRHFAGAKDTVVPPFIARSFLKKAGDADCRRLVILEDVSHLRGWLENWGNLMAVPPITAR
;
A
#
# COMPACT_ATOMS: atom_id res chain seq x y z
N MET A 1 -7.29 8.30 -3.77
CA MET A 1 -6.10 8.01 -4.58
C MET A 1 -5.62 6.60 -4.28
N TYR A 2 -5.46 5.80 -5.33
CA TYR A 2 -5.05 4.40 -5.27
C TYR A 2 -3.57 4.28 -5.58
N ILE A 3 -2.81 3.59 -4.71
CA ILE A 3 -1.38 3.34 -4.89
C ILE A 3 -1.17 1.86 -5.18
N GLU A 4 -0.55 1.58 -6.33
CA GLU A 4 -0.26 0.23 -6.82
C GLU A 4 0.69 -0.54 -5.88
N GLY A 5 0.55 -1.86 -5.90
CA GLY A 5 1.40 -2.77 -5.14
C GLY A 5 2.80 -2.98 -5.72
N ASP A 6 3.48 -3.99 -5.19
CA ASP A 6 4.84 -4.33 -5.58
C ASP A 6 4.97 -4.77 -7.05
N GLY A 7 3.87 -5.23 -7.65
CA GLY A 7 3.85 -5.77 -8.99
C GLY A 7 4.75 -6.99 -9.13
N LEU A 8 5.39 -7.14 -10.30
CA LEU A 8 6.29 -8.27 -10.59
C LEU A 8 7.74 -7.90 -10.24
N ALA A 9 8.05 -7.62 -8.97
CA ALA A 9 9.40 -7.20 -8.58
C ALA A 9 10.48 -8.28 -8.82
N TRP A 10 10.13 -9.55 -8.60
CA TRP A 10 11.03 -10.70 -8.66
C TRP A 10 10.43 -11.81 -9.52
N LEU A 11 11.23 -12.36 -10.44
CA LEU A 11 10.87 -13.53 -11.24
C LEU A 11 11.11 -14.85 -10.48
N SER A 12 12.05 -14.81 -9.53
CA SER A 12 12.35 -15.90 -8.59
C SER A 12 12.98 -15.33 -7.32
N ARG A 13 13.32 -16.18 -6.34
CA ARG A 13 13.97 -15.75 -5.08
C ARG A 13 15.28 -14.97 -5.27
N THR A 14 15.93 -15.09 -6.43
CA THR A 14 17.24 -14.48 -6.70
C THR A 14 17.30 -13.69 -8.00
N GLN A 15 16.20 -13.63 -8.75
CA GLN A 15 16.16 -12.95 -10.06
C GLN A 15 15.18 -11.79 -10.02
N LEU A 16 15.70 -10.58 -10.14
CA LEU A 16 14.91 -9.37 -10.31
C LEU A 16 14.21 -9.36 -11.67
N SER A 17 13.00 -8.83 -11.70
CA SER A 17 12.33 -8.53 -12.97
C SER A 17 12.94 -7.30 -13.60
N GLY A 18 13.05 -7.31 -14.93
CA GLY A 18 13.36 -6.11 -15.73
C GLY A 18 12.16 -5.17 -15.89
N ASP A 19 10.95 -5.65 -15.58
CA ASP A 19 9.72 -4.88 -15.60
C ASP A 19 8.89 -5.21 -14.34
N PRO A 20 8.78 -4.28 -13.37
CA PRO A 20 8.01 -4.50 -12.15
C PRO A 20 6.49 -4.34 -12.33
N THR A 21 6.01 -4.10 -13.55
CA THR A 21 4.58 -3.92 -13.84
C THR A 21 3.78 -5.14 -13.37
N PRO A 22 2.66 -4.95 -12.64
CA PRO A 22 1.83 -6.07 -12.22
C PRO A 22 1.20 -6.77 -13.44
N GLY A 23 1.29 -8.09 -13.48
CA GLY A 23 0.63 -8.89 -14.54
C GLY A 23 -0.90 -8.84 -14.49
N LYS A 24 -1.49 -8.37 -13.38
CA LYS A 24 -2.92 -8.09 -13.24
C LYS A 24 -3.11 -6.69 -12.66
N PRO A 25 -3.87 -5.79 -13.33
CA PRO A 25 -4.06 -4.42 -12.88
C PRO A 25 -5.13 -4.33 -11.77
N LEU A 26 -4.98 -5.10 -10.69
CA LEU A 26 -5.98 -5.23 -9.63
C LEU A 26 -6.32 -3.88 -9.00
N VAL A 27 -5.31 -3.06 -8.69
CA VAL A 27 -5.51 -1.77 -8.03
C VAL A 27 -6.16 -0.75 -8.96
N LEU A 28 -5.79 -0.75 -10.24
CA LEU A 28 -6.47 0.06 -11.25
C LEU A 28 -7.95 -0.36 -11.41
N GLN A 29 -8.24 -1.66 -11.37
CA GLN A 29 -9.61 -2.18 -11.39
C GLN A 29 -10.39 -1.78 -10.12
N MET A 30 -9.77 -1.83 -8.93
CA MET A 30 -10.38 -1.29 -7.70
C MET A 30 -10.67 0.20 -7.82
N ALA A 31 -9.74 0.99 -8.36
CA ALA A 31 -9.95 2.42 -8.59
C ALA A 31 -11.12 2.69 -9.55
N ALA A 32 -11.26 1.90 -10.62
CA ALA A 32 -12.37 2.02 -11.56
C ALA A 32 -13.74 1.64 -10.96
N LEU A 33 -13.76 0.86 -9.87
CA LEU A 33 -14.97 0.47 -9.14
C LEU A 33 -15.31 1.43 -7.99
N ASP A 34 -14.45 2.42 -7.71
CA ASP A 34 -14.71 3.41 -6.68
C ASP A 34 -15.82 4.38 -7.13
N PRO A 35 -16.91 4.53 -6.36
CA PRO A 35 -18.02 5.41 -6.75
C PRO A 35 -17.72 6.91 -6.54
N SER A 36 -16.55 7.27 -6.00
CA SER A 36 -16.18 8.66 -5.73
C SER A 36 -16.02 9.48 -7.00
N GLY A 37 -16.37 10.76 -6.95
CA GLY A 37 -16.28 11.67 -8.11
C GLY A 37 -14.87 12.11 -8.51
N ASN A 38 -13.87 11.89 -7.66
CA ASN A 38 -12.46 12.25 -7.95
C ASN A 38 -11.53 11.11 -7.54
N VAL A 39 -11.18 10.26 -8.52
CA VAL A 39 -10.36 9.07 -8.32
C VAL A 39 -9.12 9.16 -9.19
N ALA A 40 -7.97 8.98 -8.56
CA ALA A 40 -6.68 8.90 -9.23
C ALA A 40 -6.00 7.57 -8.86
N TYR A 41 -5.29 7.00 -9.82
CA TYR A 41 -4.44 5.83 -9.68
C TYR A 41 -2.99 6.23 -9.89
N LEU A 42 -2.11 5.74 -9.03
CA LEU A 42 -0.67 5.99 -9.06
C LEU A 42 0.08 4.67 -9.05
N ALA A 43 0.74 4.37 -10.17
CA ALA A 43 1.70 3.29 -10.28
C ALA A 43 2.98 3.62 -9.50
N ARG A 44 3.76 2.60 -9.13
CA ARG A 44 5.05 2.79 -8.45
C ARG A 44 6.18 3.04 -9.45
N PRO A 45 7.33 3.59 -9.01
CA PRO A 45 8.48 3.81 -9.87
C PRO A 45 8.87 2.55 -10.67
N GLY A 46 9.10 2.73 -11.96
CA GLY A 46 9.45 1.66 -12.88
C GLY A 46 8.28 0.84 -13.45
N GLN A 47 7.06 0.98 -12.94
CA GLN A 47 5.89 0.30 -13.51
C GLN A 47 5.31 1.05 -14.71
N TYR A 48 4.74 0.31 -15.67
CA TYR A 48 4.09 0.80 -16.88
C TYR A 48 4.98 1.70 -17.75
N ALA A 49 6.28 1.42 -17.77
CA ALA A 49 7.20 2.12 -18.67
C ALA A 49 6.85 1.83 -20.14
N THR A 50 7.00 2.84 -20.99
CA THR A 50 6.68 2.76 -22.42
C THR A 50 7.78 2.13 -23.27
N GLY A 51 8.97 1.91 -22.69
CA GLY A 51 10.14 1.33 -23.36
C GLY A 51 10.60 0.01 -22.72
N PRO A 52 11.60 -0.67 -23.32
CA PRO A 52 12.08 -1.98 -22.87
C PRO A 52 12.82 -1.94 -21.52
N SER A 53 13.19 -0.75 -21.06
CA SER A 53 13.75 -0.51 -19.73
C SER A 53 12.95 0.61 -19.06
N PRO A 54 12.63 0.50 -17.77
CA PRO A 54 11.85 1.52 -17.08
C PRO A 54 12.52 2.88 -16.89
N GLY A 55 13.82 3.00 -17.17
CA GLY A 55 14.59 4.21 -16.86
C GLY A 55 14.67 4.51 -15.36
N CYS A 56 14.30 3.56 -14.50
CA CYS A 56 14.44 3.58 -13.05
C CYS A 56 15.50 2.56 -12.63
N ASP A 57 16.23 2.87 -11.55
CA ASP A 57 17.12 1.91 -10.92
C ASP A 57 16.29 0.73 -10.37
N PRO A 58 16.63 -0.53 -10.69
CA PRO A 58 15.96 -1.72 -10.14
C PRO A 58 15.88 -1.78 -8.63
N ARG A 59 16.77 -1.07 -7.93
CA ARG A 59 16.71 -0.86 -6.49
C ARG A 59 15.34 -0.36 -6.01
N TYR A 60 14.63 0.44 -6.81
CA TYR A 60 13.35 1.06 -6.41
C TYR A 60 12.13 0.14 -6.50
N TRP A 61 12.26 -1.07 -7.03
CA TRP A 61 11.24 -2.12 -6.90
C TRP A 61 11.74 -3.36 -6.14
N SER A 62 12.99 -3.36 -5.68
CA SER A 62 13.60 -4.43 -4.88
C SER A 62 13.82 -4.02 -3.42
N ASP A 63 15.06 -3.90 -2.96
CA ASP A 63 15.41 -3.67 -1.56
C ASP A 63 15.14 -2.24 -1.12
N GLY A 64 15.22 -1.28 -2.05
CA GLY A 64 14.91 0.14 -1.84
C GLY A 64 13.47 0.50 -2.18
N ARG A 65 12.55 -0.46 -2.29
CA ARG A 65 11.16 -0.22 -2.74
C ARG A 65 10.32 0.65 -1.81
N PHE A 66 10.77 0.89 -0.58
CA PHE A 66 10.19 1.87 0.35
C PHE A 66 11.25 2.84 0.88
N SER A 67 12.31 3.10 0.10
CA SER A 67 13.35 4.04 0.50
C SER A 67 12.80 5.46 0.65
N PRO A 68 13.49 6.34 1.41
CA PRO A 68 13.08 7.74 1.55
C PRO A 68 12.86 8.42 0.19
N GLU A 69 13.68 8.13 -0.81
CA GLU A 69 13.56 8.68 -2.17
C GLU A 69 12.29 8.22 -2.87
N VAL A 70 11.91 6.95 -2.73
CA VAL A 70 10.65 6.43 -3.28
C VAL A 70 9.46 7.06 -2.57
N VAL A 71 9.49 7.18 -1.24
CA VAL A 71 8.42 7.81 -0.47
C VAL A 71 8.24 9.28 -0.88
N GLU A 72 9.35 10.01 -1.05
CA GLU A 72 9.33 11.42 -1.48
C GLU A 72 8.79 11.56 -2.90
N ALA A 73 9.27 10.76 -3.86
CA ALA A 73 8.78 10.79 -5.24
C ALA A 73 7.27 10.50 -5.33
N MET A 74 6.78 9.55 -4.54
CA MET A 74 5.35 9.22 -4.47
C MET A 74 4.54 10.34 -3.80
N SER A 75 5.07 10.96 -2.73
CA SER A 75 4.48 12.14 -2.10
C SER A 75 4.37 13.32 -3.08
N GLU A 76 5.41 13.58 -3.86
CA GLU A 76 5.41 14.63 -4.88
C GLU A 76 4.35 14.35 -5.96
N ALA A 77 4.26 13.12 -6.45
CA ALA A 77 3.25 12.72 -7.43
C ALA A 77 1.81 12.89 -6.89
N ILE A 78 1.57 12.53 -5.63
CA ILE A 78 0.30 12.78 -4.93
C ILE A 78 0.01 14.29 -4.91
N GLY A 79 1.00 15.13 -4.58
CA GLY A 79 0.86 16.59 -4.56
C GLY A 79 0.53 17.20 -5.92
N ARG A 80 1.14 16.69 -6.99
CA ARG A 80 0.84 17.11 -8.37
C ARG A 80 -0.60 16.77 -8.74
N LEU A 81 -1.05 15.55 -8.47
CA LEU A 81 -2.43 15.12 -8.74
C LEU A 81 -3.46 15.90 -7.92
N ARG A 82 -3.18 16.14 -6.62
CA ARG A 82 -4.01 16.98 -5.74
C ARG A 82 -4.19 18.39 -6.30
N THR A 83 -3.10 19.00 -6.77
CA THR A 83 -3.12 20.33 -7.39
C THR A 83 -3.97 20.35 -8.65
N VAL A 84 -3.81 19.37 -9.53
CA VAL A 84 -4.60 19.25 -10.78
C VAL A 84 -6.08 19.07 -10.49
N SER A 85 -6.44 18.30 -9.46
CA SER A 85 -7.84 18.08 -9.09
C SER A 85 -8.46 19.19 -8.24
N GLY A 86 -7.67 20.19 -7.82
CA GLY A 86 -8.13 21.25 -6.91
C GLY A 86 -8.60 20.73 -5.54
N SER A 87 -8.13 19.55 -5.12
CA SER A 87 -8.59 18.93 -3.87
C SER A 87 -7.81 19.45 -2.67
N GLU A 88 -8.50 19.73 -1.57
CA GLU A 88 -7.86 20.14 -0.32
C GLU A 88 -7.33 18.93 0.46
N TRP A 89 -8.06 17.83 0.44
CA TRP A 89 -7.78 16.63 1.21
C TRP A 89 -7.58 15.42 0.31
N VAL A 90 -6.70 14.51 0.73
CA VAL A 90 -6.44 13.26 -0.01
C VAL A 90 -6.82 12.05 0.84
N HIS A 91 -7.65 11.17 0.27
CA HIS A 91 -7.89 9.84 0.82
C HIS A 91 -6.96 8.84 0.13
N LEU A 92 -6.10 8.16 0.89
CA LEU A 92 -5.17 7.18 0.35
C LEU A 92 -5.74 5.78 0.46
N VAL A 93 -5.63 5.00 -0.61
CA VAL A 93 -5.90 3.56 -0.66
C VAL A 93 -4.64 2.90 -1.21
N GLY A 94 -3.97 2.07 -0.42
CA GLY A 94 -2.77 1.35 -0.86
C GLY A 94 -2.95 -0.16 -0.80
N TYR A 95 -2.42 -0.87 -1.79
CA TYR A 95 -2.46 -2.33 -1.85
C TYR A 95 -1.06 -2.94 -1.74
N SER A 96 -0.87 -3.99 -0.94
CA SER A 96 0.42 -4.68 -0.82
C SER A 96 1.56 -3.69 -0.49
N GLY A 97 2.65 -3.63 -1.27
CA GLY A 97 3.68 -2.60 -1.13
C GLY A 97 3.17 -1.15 -1.28
N GLY A 98 2.10 -0.91 -2.04
CA GLY A 98 1.44 0.39 -2.13
C GLY A 98 0.79 0.82 -0.81
N ALA A 99 0.38 -0.13 0.04
CA ALA A 99 -0.06 0.18 1.41
C ALA A 99 1.07 0.68 2.29
N ALA A 100 2.28 0.13 2.11
CA ALA A 100 3.48 0.61 2.80
C ALA A 100 3.79 2.06 2.42
N ILE A 101 3.80 2.35 1.12
CA ILE A 101 3.97 3.72 0.60
C ILE A 101 2.86 4.64 1.11
N ALA A 102 1.60 4.22 1.06
CA ALA A 102 0.48 5.03 1.53
C ALA A 102 0.62 5.39 3.01
N ALA A 103 1.00 4.44 3.87
CA ALA A 103 1.24 4.69 5.29
C ALA A 103 2.44 5.62 5.53
N LEU A 104 3.56 5.39 4.85
CA LEU A 104 4.76 6.21 4.97
C LEU A 104 4.54 7.65 4.47
N VAL A 105 3.77 7.83 3.39
CA VAL A 105 3.38 9.15 2.91
C VAL A 105 2.43 9.81 3.89
N ALA A 106 1.42 9.09 4.39
CA ALA A 106 0.45 9.63 5.34
C ALA A 106 1.11 10.12 6.64
N SER A 107 2.19 9.48 7.08
CA SER A 107 2.88 9.87 8.33
C SER A 107 3.73 11.13 8.18
N ARG A 108 3.85 11.66 6.96
CA ARG A 108 4.72 12.79 6.58
C ARG A 108 3.93 13.96 5.98
N ARG A 109 2.60 13.86 5.93
CA ARG A 109 1.72 14.85 5.30
C ARG A 109 0.57 15.20 6.23
N ASP A 110 0.16 16.45 6.18
CA ASP A 110 -0.94 17.03 6.95
C ASP A 110 -2.24 17.14 6.15
N ASP A 111 -2.20 16.95 4.83
CA ASP A 111 -3.34 17.02 3.91
C ASP A 111 -4.02 15.66 3.63
N ILE A 112 -3.71 14.63 4.43
CA ILE A 112 -4.30 13.30 4.31
C ILE A 112 -5.52 13.18 5.23
N ALA A 113 -6.70 12.95 4.65
CA ALA A 113 -7.95 12.82 5.41
C ALA A 113 -8.22 11.38 5.89
N SER A 114 -7.73 10.37 5.18
CA SER A 114 -7.84 8.97 5.64
C SER A 114 -6.87 8.03 4.96
N LEU A 115 -6.57 6.91 5.62
CA LEU A 115 -5.77 5.81 5.08
C LEU A 115 -6.60 4.51 5.00
N ARG A 116 -6.68 3.92 3.80
CA ARG A 116 -7.13 2.55 3.58
C ARG A 116 -5.98 1.68 3.10
N THR A 117 -5.87 0.48 3.64
CA THR A 117 -4.87 -0.49 3.19
C THR A 117 -5.53 -1.81 2.85
N VAL A 118 -5.03 -2.47 1.80
CA VAL A 118 -5.53 -3.76 1.32
C VAL A 118 -4.33 -4.70 1.20
N ALA A 119 -4.37 -5.84 1.89
CA ALA A 119 -3.26 -6.81 1.90
C ALA A 119 -1.90 -6.16 2.19
N GLY A 120 -1.87 -5.17 3.09
CA GLY A 120 -0.80 -4.17 3.14
C GLY A 120 0.49 -4.63 3.82
N ASN A 121 1.64 -4.43 3.18
CA ASN A 121 2.98 -4.73 3.71
C ASN A 121 3.40 -3.69 4.78
N LEU A 122 2.67 -3.69 5.91
CA LEU A 122 2.74 -2.64 6.92
C LEU A 122 3.80 -2.86 8.01
N ASP A 123 4.39 -4.05 8.05
CA ASP A 123 5.51 -4.41 8.90
C ASP A 123 6.47 -5.27 8.07
N THR A 124 7.39 -4.61 7.38
CA THR A 124 8.21 -5.23 6.33
C THR A 124 9.20 -6.24 6.90
N GLU A 125 9.72 -5.98 8.09
CA GLU A 125 10.58 -6.91 8.83
C GLU A 125 9.82 -8.19 9.19
N GLU A 126 8.59 -8.08 9.70
CA GLU A 126 7.77 -9.24 10.01
C GLU A 126 7.34 -10.03 8.77
N VAL A 127 7.05 -9.36 7.65
CA VAL A 127 6.81 -10.03 6.36
C VAL A 127 8.05 -10.82 5.94
N ASN A 128 9.23 -10.20 5.95
CA ASN A 128 10.47 -10.87 5.52
C ASN A 128 10.84 -12.03 6.44
N ARG A 129 10.69 -11.86 7.76
CA ARG A 129 10.91 -12.91 8.76
C ARG A 129 9.97 -14.09 8.56
N HIS A 130 8.69 -13.85 8.24
CA HIS A 130 7.71 -14.89 7.96
C HIS A 130 8.09 -15.73 6.72
N HIS A 131 8.63 -15.08 5.69
CA HIS A 131 9.01 -15.73 4.43
C HIS A 131 10.43 -16.28 4.39
N GLY A 132 11.26 -15.97 5.41
CA GLY A 132 12.67 -16.35 5.45
C GLY A 132 13.49 -15.70 4.34
N VAL A 133 13.17 -14.44 4.01
CA VAL A 133 13.88 -13.65 2.99
C VAL A 133 14.65 -12.48 3.61
N SER A 134 15.59 -11.93 2.85
CA SER A 134 16.45 -10.84 3.32
C SER A 134 15.65 -9.58 3.67
N PRO A 135 16.13 -8.79 4.66
CA PRO A 135 15.62 -7.44 4.91
C PRO A 135 15.65 -6.53 3.68
N LEU A 136 14.80 -5.51 3.66
CA LEU A 136 14.77 -4.50 2.61
C LEU A 136 15.75 -3.37 2.93
N GLU A 137 17.03 -3.58 2.64
CA GLU A 137 18.08 -2.63 3.00
C GLU A 137 17.90 -1.24 2.36
N GLY A 138 17.79 -0.23 3.21
CA GLY A 138 17.56 1.16 2.81
C GLY A 138 16.09 1.50 2.55
N SER A 139 15.16 0.56 2.78
CA SER A 139 13.73 0.86 2.86
C SER A 139 13.33 1.27 4.28
N LEU A 140 12.34 2.16 4.38
CA LEU A 140 11.66 2.47 5.63
C LEU A 140 10.63 1.36 5.95
N ASN A 141 10.37 1.14 7.24
CA ASN A 141 9.33 0.22 7.70
C ASN A 141 8.09 1.01 8.18
N PRO A 142 6.89 0.83 7.59
CA PRO A 142 5.69 1.59 7.99
C PRO A 142 5.33 1.45 9.47
N VAL A 143 5.62 0.28 10.07
CA VAL A 143 5.29 0.00 11.48
C VAL A 143 6.00 0.96 12.43
N ASP A 144 7.15 1.51 12.04
CA ASP A 144 7.93 2.43 12.88
C ASP A 144 7.35 3.85 12.88
N GLU A 145 6.52 4.17 11.90
CA GLU A 145 5.80 5.45 11.81
C GLU A 145 4.34 5.34 12.30
N ALA A 146 3.90 4.13 12.69
CA ALA A 146 2.52 3.82 13.02
C ALA A 146 1.94 4.72 14.12
N ALA A 147 2.76 5.10 15.11
CA ALA A 147 2.35 5.98 16.21
C ALA A 147 1.96 7.39 15.74
N ARG A 148 2.59 7.91 14.68
CA ARG A 148 2.25 9.22 14.08
C ARG A 148 0.87 9.22 13.43
N LEU A 149 0.37 8.04 13.08
CA LEU A 149 -0.88 7.86 12.38
C LEU A 149 -2.04 7.57 13.34
N ALA A 150 -1.82 7.56 14.67
CA ALA A 150 -2.82 7.14 15.66
C ALA A 150 -4.16 7.91 15.54
N ASP A 151 -4.10 9.21 15.23
CA ASP A 151 -5.26 10.09 15.12
C ASP A 151 -5.79 10.21 13.68
N LEU A 152 -5.10 9.66 12.68
CA LEU A 152 -5.59 9.61 11.32
C LEU A 152 -6.73 8.58 11.23
N PRO A 153 -7.89 8.88 10.60
CA PRO A 153 -8.90 7.87 10.31
C PRO A 153 -8.34 6.77 9.39
N GLN A 154 -8.41 5.51 9.82
CA GLN A 154 -7.89 4.38 9.03
C GLN A 154 -8.85 3.19 8.95
N ARG A 155 -8.69 2.39 7.90
CA ARG A 155 -9.30 1.07 7.74
C ARG A 155 -8.33 0.13 7.03
N HIS A 156 -8.11 -1.05 7.59
CA HIS A 156 -7.20 -2.04 7.05
C HIS A 156 -7.98 -3.29 6.67
N PHE A 157 -7.72 -3.82 5.48
CA PHE A 157 -8.35 -5.02 4.95
C PHE A 157 -7.29 -6.09 4.73
N ALA A 158 -7.54 -7.28 5.27
CA ALA A 158 -6.65 -8.45 5.10
C ALA A 158 -7.46 -9.66 4.65
N GLY A 159 -6.87 -10.48 3.77
CA GLY A 159 -7.45 -11.77 3.40
C GLY A 159 -7.01 -12.85 4.37
N ALA A 160 -7.93 -13.68 4.88
CA ALA A 160 -7.57 -14.79 5.76
C ALA A 160 -6.74 -15.87 5.04
N LYS A 161 -6.86 -15.96 3.71
CA LYS A 161 -6.07 -16.86 2.85
C LYS A 161 -4.88 -16.14 2.18
N ASP A 162 -4.55 -14.93 2.63
CA ASP A 162 -3.38 -14.22 2.15
C ASP A 162 -2.12 -14.82 2.78
N THR A 163 -1.33 -15.53 1.97
CA THR A 163 -0.04 -16.09 2.38
C THR A 163 1.12 -15.16 2.05
N VAL A 164 0.93 -14.11 1.25
CA VAL A 164 1.99 -13.16 0.87
C VAL A 164 2.12 -12.10 1.95
N VAL A 165 1.01 -11.52 2.39
CA VAL A 165 0.94 -10.55 3.48
C VAL A 165 -0.16 -10.97 4.46
N PRO A 166 0.14 -11.89 5.40
CA PRO A 166 -0.89 -12.46 6.25
C PRO A 166 -1.48 -11.44 7.25
N PRO A 167 -2.69 -11.68 7.79
CA PRO A 167 -3.39 -10.71 8.65
C PRO A 167 -2.62 -10.24 9.89
N PHE A 168 -1.67 -11.03 10.40
CA PHE A 168 -0.87 -10.63 11.57
C PHE A 168 0.02 -9.41 11.31
N ILE A 169 0.37 -9.13 10.05
CA ILE A 169 1.14 -7.95 9.65
C ILE A 169 0.35 -6.67 9.94
N ALA A 170 -0.91 -6.61 9.51
CA ALA A 170 -1.79 -5.48 9.82
C ALA A 170 -2.03 -5.34 11.33
N ARG A 171 -2.12 -6.46 12.07
CA ARG A 171 -2.24 -6.44 13.53
C ARG A 171 -1.00 -5.86 14.21
N SER A 172 0.21 -6.17 13.73
CA SER A 172 1.46 -5.59 14.26
C SER A 172 1.46 -4.07 14.14
N PHE A 173 1.14 -3.57 12.94
CA PHE A 173 1.02 -2.14 12.66
C PHE A 173 -0.05 -1.47 13.54
N LEU A 174 -1.25 -2.04 13.64
CA LEU A 174 -2.35 -1.44 14.39
C LEU A 174 -2.09 -1.34 15.89
N LYS A 175 -1.41 -2.32 16.47
CA LYS A 175 -0.95 -2.26 17.86
C LYS A 175 -0.01 -1.09 18.10
N LYS A 176 0.99 -0.90 17.22
CA LYS A 176 1.90 0.27 17.30
C LYS A 176 1.18 1.60 17.01
N ALA A 177 0.11 1.58 16.21
CA ALA A 177 -0.75 2.72 15.95
C ALA A 177 -1.80 3.00 17.06
N GLY A 178 -1.70 2.36 18.23
CA GLY A 178 -2.58 2.60 19.38
C GLY A 178 -3.96 1.94 19.32
N ASP A 179 -4.20 1.01 18.37
CA ASP A 179 -5.43 0.22 18.27
C ASP A 179 -5.16 -1.23 18.67
N ALA A 180 -4.99 -1.46 19.97
CA ALA A 180 -4.62 -2.75 20.54
C ALA A 180 -5.64 -3.86 20.21
N ASP A 181 -6.93 -3.50 20.14
CA ASP A 181 -8.03 -4.41 19.81
C ASP A 181 -8.23 -4.59 18.29
N CYS A 182 -7.41 -3.93 17.46
CA CYS A 182 -7.48 -3.97 16.00
C CYS A 182 -8.88 -3.62 15.45
N ARG A 183 -9.59 -2.65 16.04
CA ARG A 183 -10.94 -2.21 15.63
C ARG A 183 -10.97 -1.69 14.19
N ARG A 184 -9.82 -1.21 13.69
CA ARG A 184 -9.63 -0.72 12.32
C ARG A 184 -9.35 -1.84 11.31
N LEU A 185 -9.24 -3.10 11.74
CA LEU A 185 -8.98 -4.26 10.86
C LEU A 185 -10.28 -4.98 10.48
N VAL A 186 -10.42 -5.31 9.20
CA VAL A 186 -11.44 -6.22 8.67
C VAL A 186 -10.73 -7.37 7.96
N ILE A 187 -11.04 -8.60 8.36
CA ILE A 187 -10.49 -9.82 7.75
C ILE A 187 -11.57 -10.49 6.92
N LEU A 188 -11.25 -10.86 5.68
CA LEU A 188 -12.15 -11.55 4.77
C LEU A 188 -11.74 -13.03 4.65
N GLU A 189 -12.63 -13.95 5.02
CA GLU A 189 -12.35 -15.39 5.16
C GLU A 189 -11.89 -16.07 3.85
N ASP A 190 -12.49 -15.73 2.71
CA ASP A 190 -12.23 -16.40 1.43
C ASP A 190 -11.35 -15.60 0.46
N VAL A 191 -10.63 -14.60 0.98
CA VAL A 191 -9.81 -13.69 0.18
C VAL A 191 -8.33 -14.02 0.34
N SER A 192 -7.62 -14.09 -0.78
CA SER A 192 -6.16 -14.26 -0.83
C SER A 192 -5.48 -12.97 -1.27
N HIS A 193 -4.16 -12.98 -1.44
CA HIS A 193 -3.43 -11.77 -1.86
C HIS A 193 -4.02 -11.16 -3.13
N LEU A 194 -4.32 -11.98 -4.15
CA LEU A 194 -4.72 -11.51 -5.49
C LEU A 194 -6.19 -11.74 -5.86
N ARG A 195 -6.99 -12.42 -5.03
CA ARG A 195 -8.35 -12.86 -5.39
C ARG A 195 -9.36 -12.53 -4.32
N GLY A 196 -10.57 -12.17 -4.74
CA GLY A 196 -11.70 -11.87 -3.87
C GLY A 196 -11.84 -10.38 -3.50
N TRP A 197 -10.89 -9.53 -3.89
CA TRP A 197 -10.94 -8.10 -3.60
C TRP A 197 -11.99 -7.36 -4.43
N LEU A 198 -12.04 -7.60 -5.75
CA LEU A 198 -12.91 -6.86 -6.66
C LEU A 198 -14.39 -7.14 -6.39
N GLU A 199 -14.71 -8.41 -6.13
CA GLU A 199 -16.07 -8.87 -5.83
C GLU A 199 -16.61 -8.24 -4.53
N ASN A 200 -15.71 -7.92 -3.60
CA ASN A 200 -16.05 -7.31 -2.31
C ASN A 200 -15.85 -5.78 -2.30
N TRP A 201 -15.23 -5.18 -3.33
CA TRP A 201 -14.66 -3.84 -3.22
C TRP A 201 -15.70 -2.76 -2.86
N GLY A 202 -16.88 -2.81 -3.48
CA GLY A 202 -17.97 -1.88 -3.17
C GLY A 202 -18.39 -1.93 -1.69
N ASN A 203 -18.50 -3.14 -1.12
CA ASN A 203 -18.83 -3.32 0.29
C ASN A 203 -17.70 -2.83 1.20
N LEU A 204 -16.44 -3.05 0.83
CA LEU A 204 -15.28 -2.60 1.59
C LEU A 204 -15.17 -1.07 1.62
N MET A 205 -15.49 -0.41 0.51
CA MET A 205 -15.52 1.05 0.43
C MET A 205 -16.59 1.68 1.33
N ALA A 206 -17.71 0.99 1.55
CA ALA A 206 -18.76 1.42 2.46
C ALA A 206 -18.36 1.34 3.95
N VAL A 207 -17.34 0.56 4.31
CA VAL A 207 -16.86 0.48 5.70
C VAL A 207 -16.05 1.72 6.03
N PRO A 208 -16.47 2.63 6.93
CA PRO A 208 -15.77 3.89 7.15
C PRO A 208 -14.36 3.69 7.76
N PRO A 209 -13.40 4.57 7.44
CA PRO A 209 -12.19 4.71 8.23
C PRO A 209 -12.54 5.33 9.58
N ILE A 210 -11.90 4.85 10.64
CA ILE A 210 -12.15 5.31 12.02
C ILE A 210 -10.81 5.57 12.71
N THR A 211 -10.85 6.37 13.78
CA THR A 211 -9.71 6.59 14.68
C THR A 211 -9.53 5.41 15.64
N ALA A 212 -8.35 5.34 16.30
CA ALA A 212 -8.07 4.32 17.30
C ALA A 212 -8.90 4.49 18.60
N ARG A 213 -9.42 5.70 18.85
CA ARG A 213 -10.38 6.03 19.92
C ARG A 213 -11.78 6.09 19.33
#